data_AF-A0A919G9L1-F1
#
_entry.id   AF-A0A919G9L1-F1
#
_cell.length_a   1.000
_cell.length_b   1.000
_cell.length_c   1.000
_cell.angle_alpha   90.00
_cell.angle_beta   90.00
_cell.angle_gamma   90.00
#
_symmetry.space_group_name_H-M   'P 1'
#
loop_
_entity.id
_entity.type
_entity.pdbx_description
1 polymer ?
#
loop_
_entity_poly.entity_id
_entity_poly.type
_entity_poly.pdbx_seq_one_letter_code
_entity_poly.pdbx_strand_id
1 'polypeptide(L)'
;MCQNPKWGDGEFEATVHVVDDPGFAGVSTEDLPAAVGADTCPYPVFVADRTTMQADHHALLAVTTATPELVGDDTWYEEMVQYGGQFRTVPGGVSEIHANLYVSNMDFQEFAGLALDDPEGVHRSF
;
A
#
# COMPACT_ATOMS: atom_id res chain seq x y z
N MET A 1 -11.90 -6.28 22.46
CA MET A 1 -12.46 -5.99 21.12
C MET A 1 -11.84 -4.68 20.69
N CYS A 2 -10.86 -4.71 19.79
CA CYS A 2 -10.29 -3.50 19.21
C CYS A 2 -11.38 -2.85 18.35
N GLN A 3 -11.70 -1.59 18.61
CA GLN A 3 -12.62 -0.84 17.76
C GLN A 3 -11.92 -0.57 16.43
N ASN A 4 -12.56 -0.89 15.31
CA ASN A 4 -12.07 -0.45 14.01
C ASN A 4 -12.21 1.08 13.95
N PRO A 5 -11.11 1.81 13.70
CA PRO A 5 -11.22 3.25 13.50
C PRO A 5 -12.06 3.51 12.24
N LYS A 6 -12.94 4.51 12.29
CA LYS A 6 -13.70 4.93 11.11
C LYS A 6 -12.73 5.48 10.08
N TRP A 7 -12.62 4.78 8.95
CA TRP A 7 -11.83 5.21 7.80
C TRP A 7 -12.80 5.66 6.69
N GLY A 8 -12.69 6.92 6.24
CA GLY A 8 -13.58 7.53 5.24
C GLY A 8 -14.59 8.54 5.80
N ASP A 9 -15.46 9.05 4.93
CA ASP A 9 -16.46 10.12 5.20
C ASP A 9 -17.81 9.60 5.72
N GLY A 10 -17.99 8.28 5.80
CA GLY A 10 -19.08 7.64 6.53
C GLY A 10 -20.20 7.00 5.70
N GLU A 11 -20.15 7.06 4.37
CA GLU A 11 -21.09 6.29 3.52
C GLU A 11 -20.64 4.83 3.30
N PHE A 12 -19.33 4.56 3.29
CA PHE A 12 -18.76 3.22 3.20
C PHE A 12 -17.64 3.05 4.24
N GLU A 13 -17.68 1.97 5.03
CA GLU A 13 -16.63 1.66 6.01
C GLU A 13 -15.61 0.71 5.38
N ALA A 14 -14.39 1.20 5.16
CA ALA A 14 -13.29 0.33 4.76
C ALA A 14 -13.00 -0.66 5.91
N THR A 15 -12.98 -1.97 5.60
CA THR A 15 -12.52 -2.98 6.57
C THR A 15 -11.01 -2.96 6.59
N VAL A 16 -10.43 -2.14 7.47
CA VAL A 16 -8.99 -2.03 7.66
C VAL A 16 -8.56 -2.92 8.82
N HIS A 17 -7.59 -3.80 8.57
CA HIS A 17 -6.91 -4.55 9.62
C HIS A 17 -5.67 -3.77 10.06
N VAL A 18 -5.79 -3.02 11.15
CA VAL A 18 -4.65 -2.28 11.73
C VAL A 18 -3.75 -3.26 12.48
N VAL A 19 -2.48 -3.30 12.08
CA VAL A 19 -1.44 -4.10 12.74
C VAL A 19 -0.44 -3.14 13.38
N ASP A 20 -0.33 -3.18 14.70
CA ASP A 20 0.69 -2.49 15.50
C ASP A 20 1.40 -3.55 16.34
N ASP A 21 2.49 -4.11 15.79
CA ASP A 21 3.28 -5.16 16.41
C ASP A 21 4.77 -4.75 16.40
N PRO A 22 5.41 -4.62 17.59
CA PRO A 22 6.83 -4.33 17.70
C PRO A 22 7.75 -5.30 16.95
N GLY A 23 7.28 -6.51 16.61
CA GLY A 23 7.99 -7.48 15.78
C GLY A 23 8.30 -6.98 14.36
N PHE A 24 7.56 -5.99 13.86
CA PHE A 24 7.85 -5.34 12.57
C PHE A 24 8.91 -4.22 12.68
N ALA A 25 9.43 -3.92 13.87
CA ALA A 25 10.41 -2.86 14.04
C ALA A 25 11.69 -3.14 13.24
N GLY A 26 11.99 -2.25 12.28
CA GLY A 26 13.20 -2.34 11.45
C GLY A 26 13.11 -3.31 10.27
N VAL A 27 11.94 -3.92 10.02
CA VAL A 27 11.69 -4.72 8.82
C VAL A 27 11.81 -3.84 7.58
N SER A 28 12.59 -4.28 6.59
CA SER A 28 12.73 -3.59 5.31
C SER A 28 11.50 -3.81 4.45
N THR A 29 11.27 -2.96 3.44
CA THR A 29 10.14 -3.15 2.52
C THR A 29 10.28 -4.40 1.66
N GLU A 30 11.51 -4.87 1.42
CA GLU A 30 11.81 -6.13 0.73
C GLU A 30 11.44 -7.35 1.58
N ASP A 31 11.58 -7.25 2.91
CA ASP A 31 11.30 -8.33 3.85
C ASP A 31 9.82 -8.36 4.32
N LEU A 32 9.06 -7.28 4.05
CA LEU A 32 7.64 -7.17 4.46
C LEU A 32 6.77 -8.35 3.98
N PRO A 33 6.85 -8.82 2.72
CA PRO A 33 6.02 -9.94 2.28
C PRO A 33 6.23 -11.21 3.12
N ALA A 34 7.49 -11.50 3.48
CA ALA A 34 7.83 -12.63 4.33
C ALA A 34 7.38 -12.42 5.78
N ALA A 35 7.53 -11.19 6.31
CA ALA A 35 7.17 -10.85 7.68
C ALA A 35 5.65 -10.84 7.92
N VAL A 36 4.86 -10.39 6.95
CA VAL A 36 3.38 -10.38 7.04
C VAL A 36 2.83 -11.80 6.92
N GLY A 37 3.49 -12.68 6.18
CA GLY A 37 3.11 -14.08 6.02
C GLY A 37 2.10 -14.31 4.88
N ALA A 38 2.25 -15.44 4.19
CA ALA A 38 1.51 -15.78 2.98
C ALA A 38 -0.01 -15.96 3.20
N ASP A 39 -0.43 -16.40 4.40
CA ASP A 39 -1.84 -16.67 4.72
C ASP A 39 -2.69 -15.40 4.86
N THR A 40 -2.05 -14.22 4.95
CA THR A 40 -2.73 -12.94 5.19
C THR A 40 -3.06 -12.18 3.90
N CYS A 41 -2.47 -12.57 2.76
CA CYS A 41 -2.74 -12.04 1.42
C CYS A 41 -3.09 -10.53 1.30
N PRO A 42 -2.46 -9.57 2.02
CA PRO A 42 -2.79 -8.16 1.82
C PRO A 42 -1.93 -7.66 0.66
N TYR A 43 -2.54 -7.62 -0.53
CA TYR A 43 -1.98 -6.91 -1.67
C TYR A 43 -2.78 -5.62 -1.87
N PRO A 44 -2.19 -4.43 -1.70
CA PRO A 44 -0.86 -4.11 -1.16
C PRO A 44 -0.88 -3.91 0.37
N VAL A 45 0.29 -3.73 0.99
CA VAL A 45 0.39 -3.30 2.40
C VAL A 45 0.61 -1.79 2.49
N PHE A 46 0.02 -1.16 3.51
CA PHE A 46 0.17 0.26 3.79
C PHE A 46 0.91 0.46 5.12
N VAL A 47 2.08 1.08 5.07
CA VAL A 47 2.98 1.23 6.21
C VAL A 47 2.94 2.66 6.73
N ALA A 48 2.70 2.81 8.03
CA ALA A 48 2.87 4.07 8.76
C ALA A 48 4.29 4.13 9.34
N ASP A 49 5.23 4.68 8.57
CA ASP A 49 6.64 4.78 8.98
C ASP A 49 6.98 6.14 9.60
N ARG A 50 8.27 6.39 9.88
CA ARG A 50 8.71 7.67 10.44
C ARG A 50 8.26 8.87 9.62
N THR A 51 8.30 8.77 8.28
CA THR A 51 7.89 9.86 7.39
C THR A 51 6.40 10.11 7.53
N THR A 52 5.57 9.06 7.57
CA THR A 52 4.12 9.18 7.84
C THR A 52 3.86 9.91 9.15
N MET A 53 4.61 9.58 10.21
CA MET A 53 4.42 10.19 11.53
C MET A 53 4.89 11.65 11.63
N GLN A 54 5.71 12.13 10.68
CA GLN A 54 6.34 13.46 10.72
C GLN A 54 5.82 14.43 9.66
N ALA A 55 5.32 13.93 8.53
CA ALA A 55 4.82 14.76 7.44
C ALA A 55 3.40 15.26 7.73
N ASP A 56 3.11 16.52 7.39
CA ASP A 56 1.80 17.16 7.61
C ASP A 56 0.64 16.40 6.95
N HIS A 57 0.90 15.79 5.80
CA HIS A 57 -0.09 15.06 5.03
C HIS A 57 -0.16 13.57 5.40
N HIS A 58 0.64 13.12 6.36
CA HIS A 58 0.67 11.75 6.90
C HIS A 58 0.66 10.65 5.82
N ALA A 59 1.42 10.82 4.73
CA ALA A 59 1.42 9.83 3.66
C ALA A 59 1.94 8.48 4.13
N LEU A 60 1.13 7.45 3.91
CA LEU A 60 1.46 6.05 4.11
C LEU A 60 2.35 5.57 2.96
N LEU A 61 3.24 4.64 3.25
CA LEU A 61 4.02 3.95 2.22
C LEU A 61 3.23 2.72 1.76
N ALA A 62 2.69 2.76 0.54
CA ALA A 62 2.12 1.60 -0.12
C ALA A 62 3.27 0.74 -0.66
N VAL A 63 3.28 -0.56 -0.33
CA VAL A 63 4.30 -1.51 -0.75
C VAL A 63 3.62 -2.71 -1.40
N THR A 64 4.08 -3.05 -2.61
CA THR A 64 3.66 -4.26 -3.30
C THR A 64 4.14 -5.48 -2.52
N THR A 65 3.27 -6.47 -2.30
CA THR A 65 3.67 -7.77 -1.75
C THR A 65 3.86 -8.82 -2.83
N ALA A 66 3.76 -8.42 -4.11
CA ALA A 66 4.05 -9.27 -5.25
C ALA A 66 5.52 -9.65 -5.30
N THR A 67 5.79 -10.92 -5.57
CA THR A 67 7.13 -11.46 -5.83
C THR A 67 7.12 -12.12 -7.21
N PRO A 68 8.28 -12.30 -7.86
CA PRO A 68 8.36 -13.06 -9.12
C PRO A 68 7.74 -14.45 -9.00
N GLU A 69 7.90 -15.11 -7.85
CA GLU A 69 7.32 -16.43 -7.56
C GLU A 69 5.79 -16.39 -7.47
N LEU A 70 5.21 -15.33 -6.88
CA LEU A 70 3.75 -15.16 -6.80
C LEU A 70 3.15 -14.84 -8.18
N VAL A 71 3.84 -14.01 -8.97
CA VAL A 71 3.40 -13.62 -10.32
C VAL A 71 3.57 -14.77 -11.31
N GLY A 72 4.61 -15.59 -11.15
CA GLY A 72 4.89 -16.75 -11.99
C GLY A 72 5.47 -16.40 -13.37
N ASP A 73 5.75 -15.12 -13.63
CA ASP A 73 6.36 -14.62 -14.86
C ASP A 73 7.21 -13.37 -14.59
N ASP A 74 8.49 -13.45 -14.94
CA ASP A 74 9.48 -12.40 -14.69
C ASP A 74 9.19 -11.13 -15.51
N THR A 75 8.70 -11.26 -16.75
CA THR A 75 8.39 -10.10 -17.61
C THR A 75 7.19 -9.34 -17.05
N TRP A 76 6.14 -10.05 -16.64
CA TRP A 76 4.99 -9.41 -15.99
C TRP A 76 5.37 -8.78 -14.65
N TYR A 77 6.24 -9.42 -13.87
CA TYR A 77 6.74 -8.83 -12.63
C TYR A 77 7.52 -7.52 -12.89
N GLU A 78 8.42 -7.51 -13.88
CA GLU A 78 9.16 -6.30 -14.27
C GLU A 78 8.22 -5.16 -14.69
N GLU A 79 7.14 -5.45 -15.43
CA GLU A 79 6.12 -4.46 -15.78
C GLU A 79 5.35 -3.95 -14.55
N MET A 80 5.01 -4.83 -13.59
CA MET A 80 4.32 -4.47 -12.35
C MET A 80 5.14 -3.57 -11.42
N VAL A 81 6.48 -3.62 -11.50
CA VAL A 81 7.36 -2.79 -10.66
C VAL A 81 8.11 -1.71 -11.46
N GLN A 82 7.70 -1.42 -12.69
CA GLN A 82 8.38 -0.48 -13.59
C GLN A 82 8.51 0.94 -13.02
N TYR A 83 7.57 1.35 -12.15
CA TYR A 83 7.59 2.64 -11.44
C TYR A 83 8.03 2.50 -9.97
N GLY A 84 8.56 1.33 -9.60
CA GLY A 84 8.98 0.97 -8.24
C GLY A 84 7.97 0.07 -7.51
N GLY A 85 8.46 -0.74 -6.58
CA GLY A 85 7.63 -1.61 -5.73
C GLY A 85 6.95 -0.88 -4.56
N GLN A 86 7.10 0.44 -4.47
CA GLN A 86 6.52 1.23 -3.39
C GLN A 86 6.29 2.69 -3.81
N PHE A 87 5.27 3.32 -3.25
CA PHE A 87 4.98 4.74 -3.42
C PHE A 87 4.24 5.30 -2.20
N ARG A 88 4.16 6.63 -2.09
CA ARG A 88 3.45 7.30 -0.99
C ARG A 88 2.01 7.59 -1.39
N THR A 89 1.07 7.41 -0.47
CA THR A 89 -0.32 7.86 -0.64
C THR A 89 -0.84 8.52 0.62
N VAL A 90 -1.66 9.57 0.49
CA VAL A 90 -2.38 10.13 1.64
C VAL A 90 -3.36 9.11 2.22
N PRO A 91 -3.73 9.20 3.51
CA PRO A 91 -4.70 8.29 4.12
C PRO A 91 -6.02 8.16 3.33
N GLY A 92 -6.48 9.24 2.70
CA GLY A 92 -7.67 9.24 1.84
C GLY A 92 -7.56 8.36 0.58
N GLY A 93 -6.35 8.14 0.05
CA GLY A 93 -6.14 7.34 -1.17
C GLY A 93 -6.12 5.83 -0.95
N VAL A 94 -6.00 5.37 0.30
CA VAL A 94 -5.94 3.92 0.63
C VAL A 94 -7.15 3.16 0.10
N SER A 95 -8.35 3.69 0.32
CA SER A 95 -9.59 3.04 -0.11
C SER A 95 -9.72 3.00 -1.63
N GLU A 96 -9.31 4.05 -2.34
CA GLU A 96 -9.32 4.11 -3.80
C GLU A 96 -8.39 3.07 -4.39
N ILE A 97 -7.14 3.02 -3.93
CA ILE A 97 -6.14 2.05 -4.38
C ILE A 97 -6.67 0.63 -4.16
N HIS A 98 -7.09 0.31 -2.94
CA HIS A 98 -7.57 -1.03 -2.61
C HIS A 98 -8.79 -1.44 -3.45
N ALA A 99 -9.77 -0.53 -3.61
CA ALA A 99 -10.97 -0.83 -4.40
C ALA A 99 -10.65 -1.08 -5.87
N ASN A 100 -9.80 -0.26 -6.49
CA ASN A 100 -9.41 -0.42 -7.89
C ASN A 100 -8.65 -1.71 -8.15
N LEU A 101 -7.71 -2.07 -7.27
CA LEU A 101 -6.97 -3.33 -7.36
C LEU A 101 -7.89 -4.53 -7.20
N TYR A 102 -8.83 -4.47 -6.25
CA TYR A 102 -9.77 -5.56 -5.98
C TYR A 102 -10.67 -5.88 -7.18
N VAL A 103 -11.08 -4.85 -7.94
CA VAL A 103 -11.93 -5.04 -9.14
C VAL A 103 -11.13 -5.06 -10.44
N SER A 104 -9.80 -5.00 -10.36
CA SER A 104 -8.89 -4.91 -11.51
C SER A 104 -9.26 -3.78 -12.48
N ASN A 105 -9.68 -2.62 -11.96
CA ASN A 105 -9.95 -1.43 -12.77
C ASN A 105 -8.66 -0.64 -13.06
N MET A 106 -7.74 -0.62 -12.09
CA MET A 106 -6.43 0.00 -12.19
C MET A 106 -5.45 -0.79 -11.33
N ASP A 107 -4.22 -0.93 -11.81
CA ASP A 107 -3.18 -1.75 -11.20
C ASP A 107 -2.22 -0.95 -10.32
N PHE A 108 -1.38 -1.63 -9.53
CA PHE A 108 -0.50 -1.00 -8.55
C PHE A 108 0.54 -0.10 -9.22
N GLN A 109 1.11 -0.53 -10.36
CA GLN A 109 2.07 0.27 -11.11
C GLN A 109 1.47 1.58 -11.62
N GLU A 110 0.18 1.60 -11.97
CA GLU A 110 -0.46 2.82 -12.48
C GLU A 110 -0.55 3.87 -11.37
N PHE A 111 -0.91 3.47 -10.14
CA PHE A 111 -0.85 4.37 -8.98
C PHE A 111 0.58 4.80 -8.63
N ALA A 112 1.56 3.92 -8.76
CA ALA A 112 2.97 4.26 -8.57
C ALA A 112 3.42 5.32 -9.60
N GLY A 113 2.98 5.21 -10.85
CA GLY A 113 3.20 6.21 -11.89
C GLY A 113 2.53 7.55 -11.56
N LEU A 114 1.28 7.55 -11.09
CA LEU A 114 0.60 8.78 -10.65
C LEU A 114 1.31 9.46 -9.48
N ALA A 115 1.82 8.69 -8.52
CA ALA A 115 2.61 9.23 -7.42
C ALA A 115 3.94 9.82 -7.91
N LEU A 116 4.60 9.16 -8.87
CA LEU A 116 5.86 9.63 -9.46
C LEU A 116 5.71 10.97 -10.19
N ASP A 117 4.56 11.21 -10.82
CA ASP A 117 4.24 12.46 -11.52
C ASP A 117 3.86 13.61 -10.57
N ASP A 118 3.53 13.32 -9.30
CA ASP A 118 3.22 14.32 -8.29
C ASP A 118 4.52 15.01 -7.78
N PRO A 119 4.56 16.35 -7.64
CA PRO A 119 5.76 17.06 -7.18
C PRO A 119 6.27 16.66 -5.80
N GLU A 120 5.41 16.12 -4.93
CA GLU A 120 5.79 15.61 -3.61
C GLU A 120 6.01 14.09 -3.62
N GLY A 121 5.81 13.42 -4.75
CA GLY A 121 5.93 11.97 -4.88
C GLY A 121 4.77 11.22 -4.22
N VAL A 122 3.59 11.85 -4.07
CA VAL A 122 2.47 11.31 -3.29
C VAL A 122 1.22 11.16 -4.15
N HIS A 123 0.66 9.96 -4.20
CA HIS A 123 -0.67 9.73 -4.75
C HIS A 123 -1.75 10.35 -3.85
N ARG A 124 -2.57 11.21 -4.44
CA ARG A 124 -3.70 11.90 -3.80
C ARG A 124 -4.98 11.53 -4.54
N SER A 125 -5.92 10.90 -3.83
CA SER A 125 -7.29 10.69 -4.33
C SER A 125 -7.94 12.03 -4.65
N PHE A 126 -8.85 12.00 -5.62
CA PHE A 126 -9.70 13.12 -6.01
C PHE A 126 -10.84 13.39 -5.00
#